data_AF-A0AAC9BWN9-F1
#
_entry.id   AF-A0AAC9BWN9-F1
#
_cell.length_a   1.000
_cell.length_b   1.000
_cell.length_c   1.000
_cell.angle_alpha   90.00
_cell.angle_beta   90.00
_cell.angle_gamma   90.00
#
_symmetry.space_group_name_H-M   'P 1'
#
loop_
_entity.id
_entity.type
_entity.pdbx_description
1 polymer ?
#
loop_
_entity_poly.entity_id
_entity_poly.type
_entity_poly.pdbx_seq_one_letter_code
_entity_poly.pdbx_strand_id
1 'polypeptide(L)' 'MFVVDIEGWSITIFNDCDELDYCEGCVSPDGLRWSFDSGDRYGTDPVALLSTWEHHTMERMLKQL' A
#
# COMPACT_ATOMS: atom_id res chain seq x y z
N MET A 1 0.06 -8.31 -6.95
CA MET A 1 1.06 -7.55 -6.17
C MET A 1 1.65 -6.47 -7.07
N PHE A 2 1.59 -5.22 -6.63
CA PHE A 2 2.07 -4.05 -7.36
C PHE A 2 3.11 -3.31 -6.51
N VAL A 3 4.15 -2.79 -7.15
CA VAL A 3 5.13 -1.90 -6.50
C VAL A 3 4.92 -0.50 -7.05
N VAL A 4 4.78 0.46 -6.14
CA VAL A 4 4.55 1.86 -6.46
C VAL A 4 5.68 2.68 -5.86
N ASP A 5 6.39 3.41 -6.71
CA ASP A 5 7.45 4.34 -6.30
C ASP A 5 6.92 5.78 -6.32
N ILE A 6 6.93 6.44 -5.16
CA ILE A 6 6.43 7.81 -4.98
C ILE A 6 7.42 8.60 -4.13
N GLU A 7 8.05 9.62 -4.71
CA GLU A 7 8.94 10.52 -3.97
C GLU A 7 10.01 9.80 -3.12
N GLY A 8 10.54 8.68 -3.63
CA GLY A 8 11.55 7.85 -2.95
C GLY A 8 10.98 6.83 -1.96
N TRP A 9 9.67 6.81 -1.74
CA TRP A 9 8.99 5.70 -1.08
C TRP A 9 8.74 4.57 -2.06
N SER A 10 9.02 3.35 -1.65
CA SER A 10 8.63 2.13 -2.38
C SER A 10 7.55 1.41 -1.59
N ILE A 11 6.35 1.33 -2.15
CA ILE A 11 5.16 0.75 -1.51
C ILE A 11 4.75 -0.52 -2.27
N THR A 12 4.60 -1.60 -1.53
CA THR A 12 4.16 -2.89 -2.06
C THR A 12 2.71 -3.12 -1.69
N ILE A 13 1.86 -3.25 -2.70
CA ILE A 13 0.42 -3.36 -2.55
C ILE A 13 -0.03 -4.74 -2.98
N PHE A 14 -0.81 -5.40 -2.12
CA PHE A 14 -1.56 -6.58 -2.47
C PHE A 14 -2.93 -6.18 -3.01
N ASN A 15 -3.27 -6.73 -4.17
CA ASN A 15 -4.58 -6.58 -4.80
C ASN A 15 -5.10 -7.99 -5.03
N ASP A 16 -6.30 -8.27 -4.55
CA ASP A 16 -7.02 -9.50 -4.87
C ASP A 16 -8.03 -9.20 -5.97
N CYS A 17 -7.72 -9.66 -7.18
CA CYS A 17 -8.61 -9.66 -8.35
C CYS A 17 -9.61 -8.49 -8.39
N ASP A 18 -9.09 -7.25 -8.37
CA ASP A 18 -9.83 -5.98 -8.47
C ASP A 18 -10.12 -5.21 -7.17
N GLU A 19 -9.75 -5.74 -6.00
CA GLU A 19 -9.90 -5.07 -4.69
C GLU A 19 -8.53 -4.67 -4.13
N LEU A 20 -8.44 -3.42 -3.66
CA LEU A 20 -7.27 -2.95 -2.92
C LEU A 20 -7.35 -3.54 -1.50
N ASP A 21 -6.55 -4.57 -1.23
CA ASP A 21 -6.70 -5.37 -0.02
C ASP A 21 -5.83 -4.83 1.13
N TYR A 22 -4.50 -4.87 0.99
CA TYR A 22 -3.58 -4.35 2.00
C TYR A 22 -2.24 -3.89 1.43
N CYS A 23 -1.54 -3.07 2.21
CA CYS A 23 -0.12 -2.81 1.99
C CYS A 23 0.71 -3.94 2.60
N GLU A 24 1.48 -4.65 1.77
CA GLU A 24 2.39 -5.70 2.22
C GLU A 24 3.66 -5.11 2.88
N GLY A 25 4.11 -3.95 2.39
CA GLY A 25 5.22 -3.23 2.99
C GLY A 25 5.54 -1.89 2.34
N CYS A 26 6.23 -1.05 3.10
CA CYS A 26 6.71 0.26 2.66
C CYS A 26 8.19 0.40 2.99
N VAL A 27 8.95 1.02 2.10
CA VAL A 27 10.32 1.45 2.36
C VAL A 27 10.38 2.96 2.20
N SER A 28 10.84 3.66 3.23
CA SER A 28 11.05 5.11 3.18
C SER A 28 12.26 5.46 2.32
N PRO A 29 12.38 6.72 1.87
CA PRO A 29 13.57 7.20 1.17
C PRO A 29 14.87 6.99 1.97
N ASP A 30 14.77 7.01 3.30
CA ASP A 30 15.88 6.77 4.23
C ASP A 30 16.15 5.27 4.49
N GLY A 31 15.39 4.38 3.85
CA GLY A 31 15.53 2.92 3.95
C GLY A 31 14.81 2.29 5.14
N LEU A 32 13.99 3.04 5.88
CA LEU A 32 13.17 2.48 6.96
C LEU A 32 12.07 1.61 6.36
N ARG A 33 11.96 0.36 6.83
CA ARG A 33 10.98 -0.60 6.32
C ARG A 33 9.84 -0.81 7.31
N TRP A 34 8.62 -0.73 6.80
CA TRP A 34 7.41 -1.22 7.43
C TRP A 34 6.94 -2.46 6.66
N SER A 35 6.40 -3.46 7.36
CA SER A 35 5.79 -4.62 6.72
C SER A 35 4.58 -5.13 7.49
N PHE A 36 3.62 -5.71 6.76
CA PHE A 36 2.37 -6.22 7.34
C PHE A 36 2.63 -7.30 8.41
N ASP A 37 3.59 -8.19 8.15
CA ASP A 37 3.94 -9.32 9.03
C ASP A 37 4.84 -8.94 10.22
N SER A 38 5.44 -7.73 10.22
CA SER A 38 6.44 -7.36 11.26
C SER A 38 5.88 -7.16 12.69
N GLY A 39 4.63 -7.54 12.96
CA GLY A 39 4.16 -7.83 14.31
C GLY A 39 3.96 -6.62 15.22
N ASP A 40 4.07 -5.40 14.70
CA ASP A 40 3.76 -4.22 15.50
C ASP A 40 2.25 -4.09 15.61
N ARG A 41 1.73 -4.46 16.78
CA ARG A 41 0.30 -4.56 17.12
C ARG A 41 -0.48 -3.24 16.98
N TYR A 42 0.23 -2.16 16.63
CA TYR A 42 -0.24 -0.79 16.46
C TYR A 42 -0.05 -0.23 15.03
N GLY A 43 0.52 -1.02 14.11
CA GLY A 43 0.68 -0.58 12.72
C GLY A 43 -0.66 -0.61 12.00
N THR A 44 -1.30 0.55 11.83
CA THR A 44 -2.43 0.68 10.90
C THR A 44 -1.89 0.48 9.49
N ASP A 45 -2.54 -0.41 8.73
CA ASP A 45 -2.24 -0.58 7.31
C ASP A 45 -2.32 0.80 6.60
N PRO A 46 -1.26 1.22 5.88
CA PRO A 46 -1.30 2.42 5.05
C PRO A 46 -2.52 2.52 4.12
N VAL A 47 -3.04 1.39 3.61
CA VAL A 47 -4.27 1.36 2.81
C VAL A 47 -5.47 1.83 3.63
N ALA A 48 -5.55 1.45 4.90
CA ALA A 48 -6.62 1.86 5.81
C ALA A 48 -6.56 3.35 6.21
N LEU A 49 -5.46 4.05 5.89
CA LEU A 49 -5.32 5.50 6.11
C LEU A 49 -5.82 6.33 4.93
N LEU A 50 -6.10 5.70 3.78
CA LEU A 50 -6.60 6.39 2.60
C LEU A 50 -8.01 6.92 2.84
N SER A 51 -8.29 8.13 2.37
CA SER A 51 -9.66 8.59 2.25
C SER A 51 -10.45 7.70 1.29
N THR A 52 -11.77 7.71 1.41
CA THR A 52 -12.65 6.96 0.49
C THR A 52 -12.39 7.30 -0.98
N TRP A 53 -12.05 8.56 -1.28
CA TRP A 53 -11.75 9.00 -2.64
C TRP A 53 -10.40 8.48 -3.14
N GLU A 54 -9.35 8.49 -2.30
CA GLU A 54 -8.04 7.93 -2.65
C GLU A 54 -8.15 6.43 -2.89
N HIS A 55 -8.88 5.72 -2.02
CA HIS A 55 -9.11 4.28 -2.14
C HIS A 55 -9.76 3.92 -3.49
N HIS A 56 -10.89 4.54 -3.83
CA HIS A 56 -11.58 4.31 -5.10
C HIS A 56 -10.73 4.70 -6.32
N THR A 57 -9.92 5.75 -6.19
CA THR A 57 -9.03 6.18 -7.27
C THR A 57 -7.96 5.13 -7.54
N MET A 58 -7.33 4.60 -6.49
CA MET A 58 -6.33 3.54 -6.61
C MET A 58 -6.94 2.25 -7.16
N GLU A 59 -8.09 1.80 -6.65
CA GLU A 59 -8.79 0.62 -7.20
C GLU A 59 -9.07 0.76 -8.70
N ARG A 60 -9.52 1.94 -9.14
CA ARG A 60 -9.78 2.20 -10.55
C ARG A 60 -8.51 2.16 -11.39
N MET A 61 -7.39 2.70 -10.88
CA MET A 61 -6.10 2.67 -11.58
C MET A 61 -5.57 1.24 -11.69
N LEU A 62 -5.68 0.44 -10.62
CA LEU A 62 -5.25 -0.95 -10.61
C LEU A 62 -6.04 -1.80 -11.59
N LYS A 63 -7.36 -1.57 -11.72
CA LYS A 63 -8.23 -2.22 -12.74
C LYS A 63 -7.84 -1.92 -14.20
N GLN A 64 -6.98 -0.94 -14.44
CA GLN A 64 -6.55 -0.53 -15.78
C GLN A 64 -5.19 -1.10 -16.19
N LEU A 65 -4.53 -1.86 -15.29
CA LEU A 65 -3.23 -2.51 -15.51
C LEU A 65 -3.42 -4.00 -15.83
#